data_AF-A0A246RPM5-F1
#
_entry.id   AF-A0A246RPM5-F1
#
_cell.length_a   1.000
_cell.length_b   1.000
_cell.length_c   1.000
_cell.angle_alpha   90.00
_cell.angle_beta   90.00
_cell.angle_gamma   90.00
#
_symmetry.space_group_name_H-M   'P 1'
#
loop_
_entity.id
_entity.type
_entity.pdbx_description
1 polymer ?
#
loop_
_entity_poly.entity_id
_entity_poly.type
_entity_poly.pdbx_seq_one_letter_code
_entity_poly.pdbx_strand_id
1 'polypeptide(L)' 'MSLLQRIHARRAPRPTTRYVNRFVVGTPAELATLLKLAADHGILAFASAPVPLPDDPTRFRRYLRLRTN' A
#
# COMPACT_ATOMS: atom_id res chain seq x y z
N MET A 1 -25.15 5.95 29.12
CA MET A 1 -24.01 6.01 28.17
C MET A 1 -24.11 7.29 27.35
N SER A 2 -23.10 8.15 27.39
CA SER A 2 -23.11 9.46 26.70
C SER A 2 -22.69 9.34 25.22
N LEU A 3 -23.04 10.33 24.40
CA LEU A 3 -22.67 10.40 22.98
C LEU A 3 -21.14 10.29 22.78
N LEU A 4 -20.37 10.90 23.68
CA LEU A 4 -18.90 10.84 23.70
C LEU A 4 -18.40 9.41 23.90
N GLN A 5 -19.01 8.62 24.79
CA GLN A 5 -18.64 7.22 24.99
C GLN A 5 -18.90 6.37 23.74
N ARG A 6 -19.98 6.64 23.00
CA ARG A 6 -20.27 5.98 21.71
C ARG A 6 -19.27 6.38 20.62
N ILE A 7 -18.84 7.64 20.57
CA ILE A 7 -17.83 8.13 19.64
C ILE A 7 -16.48 7.48 19.94
N HIS A 8 -16.05 7.45 21.19
CA HIS A 8 -14.80 6.80 21.60
C HIS A 8 -14.83 5.28 21.35
N ALA A 9 -15.95 4.61 21.60
CA ALA A 9 -16.12 3.19 21.30
C ALA A 9 -16.05 2.87 19.80
N ARG A 10 -16.54 3.77 18.92
CA ARG A 10 -16.39 3.64 17.46
C ARG A 10 -14.99 4.00 16.95
N ARG A 11 -14.25 4.83 17.68
CA ARG A 11 -12.94 5.35 17.27
C ARG A 11 -11.77 4.44 17.61
N ALA A 12 -11.98 3.35 18.33
CA ALA A 12 -10.97 2.30 18.47
C ALA A 12 -10.98 1.48 17.17
N PRO A 13 -10.03 1.67 16.23
CA PRO A 13 -9.91 0.77 15.09
C PRO A 13 -9.76 -0.67 15.62
N ARG A 14 -10.43 -1.62 14.97
CA ARG A 14 -10.22 -3.05 15.24
C ARG A 14 -8.72 -3.36 15.27
N PRO A 15 -8.24 -4.23 16.18
CA PRO A 15 -6.84 -4.62 16.20
C PRO A 15 -6.44 -5.20 14.83
N THR A 16 -5.25 -4.79 14.39
CA THR A 16 -4.34 -5.50 13.46
C THR A 16 -4.67 -5.59 11.96
N THR A 17 -5.22 -4.56 11.32
CA THR A 17 -4.86 -4.39 9.88
C THR A 17 -3.47 -3.77 9.81
N ARG A 18 -2.43 -4.61 9.72
CA ARG A 18 -1.04 -4.14 9.58
C ARG A 18 -0.79 -3.75 8.12
N TYR A 19 -0.50 -2.47 7.93
CA TYR A 19 -0.05 -1.97 6.65
C TYR A 19 1.47 -1.82 6.67
N VAL A 20 2.13 -2.34 5.65
CA VAL A 20 3.55 -2.13 5.42
C VAL A 20 3.70 -1.17 4.26
N ASN A 21 4.42 -0.07 4.49
CA ASN A 21 4.74 0.89 3.44
C ASN A 21 6.10 0.51 2.84
N ARG A 22 6.16 0.43 1.51
CA ARG A 22 7.41 0.24 0.76
C ARG A 22 7.53 1.24 -0.37
N PHE A 23 8.76 1.63 -0.64
CA PHE A 23 9.13 2.32 -1.86
C PHE A 23 9.77 1.30 -2.81
N VAL A 24 9.30 1.26 -4.04
CA VAL A 24 9.85 0.39 -5.08
C VAL A 24 10.24 1.22 -6.29
N VAL A 25 11.32 0.81 -6.94
CA VAL A 25 11.80 1.39 -8.19
C VAL A 25 12.04 0.24 -9.15
N GLY A 26 11.52 0.37 -10.37
CA GLY A 26 11.70 -0.64 -11.42
C GLY A 26 11.10 -0.18 -12.73
N THR A 27 11.29 -0.99 -13.76
CA THR A 27 10.60 -0.82 -15.04
C THR A 27 9.09 -1.07 -14.91
N PRO A 28 8.27 -0.61 -15.86
CA PRO A 28 6.83 -0.88 -15.83
C PRO A 28 6.50 -2.38 -15.76
N ALA A 29 7.27 -3.23 -16.45
CA ALA A 29 7.06 -4.67 -16.48
C ALA A 29 7.39 -5.35 -15.13
N GLU A 30 8.49 -4.94 -14.48
CA GLU A 30 8.86 -5.43 -13.15
C GLU A 30 7.83 -5.02 -12.10
N LEU A 31 7.38 -3.77 -12.15
CA LEU A 31 6.36 -3.25 -11.23
C LEU A 31 5.01 -3.97 -11.42
N ALA A 32 4.60 -4.23 -12.67
CA ALA A 32 3.39 -5.00 -12.96
C ALA A 32 3.49 -6.43 -12.40
N THR A 33 4.65 -7.07 -12.58
CA THR A 33 4.90 -8.42 -12.04
C THR A 33 4.85 -8.43 -10.51
N LEU A 34 5.44 -7.44 -9.85
CA LEU A 34 5.40 -7.30 -8.39
C LEU A 34 3.98 -7.12 -7.85
N LEU A 35 3.15 -6.32 -8.51
CA LEU A 35 1.76 -6.11 -8.12
C LEU A 35 0.91 -7.36 -8.33
N LYS A 36 1.14 -8.09 -9.44
CA LYS A 36 0.50 -9.38 -9.69
C LYS A 36 0.84 -10.39 -8.59
N LEU A 37 2.13 -10.53 -8.27
CA LEU A 37 2.60 -11.41 -7.21
C LEU A 37 1.97 -11.07 -5.85
N ALA A 38 1.88 -9.78 -5.52
CA ALA A 38 1.21 -9.33 -4.29
C ALA A 38 -0.27 -9.76 -4.26
N ALA A 39 -0.98 -9.59 -5.37
CA ALA A 39 -2.38 -10.03 -5.48
C ALA A 39 -2.53 -11.55 -5.33
N ASP A 40 -1.65 -12.33 -5.97
CA ASP A 40 -1.65 -13.80 -5.89
C ASP A 40 -1.42 -14.30 -4.45
N HIS A 41 -0.61 -13.58 -3.66
CA HIS A 41 -0.41 -13.87 -2.24
C HIS A 41 -1.49 -13.30 -1.30
N GLY A 42 -2.57 -12.74 -1.84
CA GLY A 42 -3.64 -12.12 -1.05
C GLY A 42 -3.22 -10.83 -0.35
N ILE A 43 -2.12 -10.21 -0.78
CA ILE A 43 -1.65 -8.92 -0.26
C ILE A 43 -2.38 -7.82 -1.04
N LEU A 44 -3.19 -7.06 -0.32
CA LEU A 44 -3.83 -5.87 -0.87
C LEU A 44 -2.79 -4.76 -1.03
N ALA A 45 -2.40 -4.47 -2.28
CA ALA A 45 -1.42 -3.45 -2.61
C ALA A 45 -2.09 -2.18 -3.15
N PHE A 46 -1.92 -1.05 -2.46
CA PHE A 46 -2.26 0.27 -2.98
C PHE A 46 -1.01 0.87 -3.60
N ALA A 47 -1.03 1.13 -4.90
CA ALA A 47 0.08 1.74 -5.62
C ALA A 47 -0.20 3.19 -5.97
N SER A 48 0.75 4.09 -5.68
CA SER A 48 0.72 5.45 -6.20
C SER A 48 0.89 5.48 -7.73
N ALA A 49 0.57 6.62 -8.34
CA ALA A 49 0.97 6.88 -9.72
C ALA A 49 2.49 6.68 -9.90
N PRO A 50 2.94 6.14 -11.04
CA PRO A 50 4.36 6.02 -11.35
C PRO A 50 4.99 7.40 -11.48
N VAL A 51 6.14 7.61 -10.83
CA VAL A 51 6.95 8.83 -10.99
C VAL A 51 8.25 8.44 -11.67
N PRO A 52 8.59 8.99 -12.84
CA PRO A 52 9.85 8.67 -13.52
C PRO A 52 11.05 9.08 -12.65
N LEU A 53 12.15 8.32 -12.71
CA LEU A 53 13.39 8.73 -12.05
C LEU A 53 14.06 9.84 -12.87
N PRO A 54 14.63 10.88 -12.22
CA PRO A 54 15.32 11.97 -12.92
C PRO A 54 16.48 11.48 -13.80
N ASP A 55 17.19 10.44 -13.34
CA ASP A 55 18.43 9.96 -13.96
C ASP A 55 18.22 8.72 -14.86
N ASP A 56 17.04 8.09 -14.82
CA ASP A 56 16.72 6.90 -15.61
C ASP A 56 15.24 6.90 -16.04
N PRO A 57 14.94 7.27 -17.31
CA PRO A 57 13.57 7.36 -17.81
C PRO A 57 12.90 6.00 -18.00
N THR A 58 13.65 4.90 -17.96
CA THR A 58 13.09 3.54 -18.08
C THR A 58 12.55 3.03 -16.74
N ARG A 59 12.91 3.70 -15.64
CA ARG A 59 12.53 3.33 -14.27
C ARG A 59 11.54 4.31 -13.67
N PHE A 60 10.63 3.73 -12.91
CA PHE A 60 9.59 4.47 -12.21
C PHE A 60 9.63 4.13 -10.72
N ARG A 61 9.50 5.16 -9.89
CA ARG A 61 9.29 5.02 -8.45
C ARG A 61 7.81 4.93 -8.16
N ARG A 62 7.42 4.00 -7.28
CA ARG A 62 6.08 3.90 -6.72
C ARG A 62 6.11 3.73 -5.21
N TYR A 63 5.16 4.35 -4.55
CA TYR A 63 4.86 4.08 -3.15
C TYR A 63 3.80 2.99 -3.08
N LEU A 64 4.10 1.94 -2.33
CA LEU A 64 3.21 0.82 -2.10
C LEU A 64 2.78 0.80 -0.64
N ARG A 65 1.48 0.70 -0.40
CA ARG A 65 0.92 0.37 0.90
C ARG A 65 0.33 -1.02 0.82
N LEU A 66 0.97 -1.96 1.48
CA LEU A 66 0.62 -3.38 1.46
C LEU A 66 -0.16 -3.71 2.72
N ARG A 67 -1.33 -4.32 2.56
CA ARG A 67 -2.08 -4.90 3.68
C ARG A 67 -1.85 -6.40 3.69
N THR A 68 -1.24 -6.87 4.76
CA THR A 68 -1.08 -8.29 5.06
C THR A 68 -2.29 -8.75 5.87
N ASN A 69 -2.88 -9.89 5.51
CA ASN A 69 -3.89 -10.56 6.33
C ASN A 69 -3.24 -11.28 7.51
#